data_AF-A0A699VDY5-F1
#
_entry.id   AF-A0A699VDY5-F1
#
_cell.length_a   1.000
_cell.length_b   1.000
_cell.length_c   1.000
_cell.angle_alpha   90.00
_cell.angle_beta   90.00
_cell.angle_gamma   90.00
#
_symmetry.space_group_name_H-M   'P 1'
#
loop_
_entity.id
_entity.type
_entity.pdbx_description
1 polymer ?
#
loop_
_entity_poly.entity_id
_entity_poly.type
_entity_poly.pdbx_seq_one_letter_code
_entity_poly.pdbx_strand_id
1 'polypeptide(L)' 'VRMSPIEPDWEAVPEMCRQALKDWDKAVVSLGDELMSILCEGLGVKSDKLKELTCLEGRVSASHYYPQCP' A
#
# COMPACT_ATOMS: atom_id res chain seq x y z
N VAL A 1 -1.19 -10.34 -0.37
CA VAL A 1 -1.91 -9.94 -1.61
C VAL A 1 -1.08 -8.89 -2.33
N ARG A 2 -0.62 -9.18 -3.56
CA ARG A 2 0.00 -8.14 -4.41
C ARG A 2 -1.12 -7.23 -4.88
N MET A 3 -1.02 -5.93 -4.59
CA MET A 3 -2.07 -4.95 -4.86
C MET A 3 -1.87 -4.20 -6.18
N SER A 4 -0.62 -4.02 -6.59
CA SER A 4 -0.21 -3.20 -7.72
C SER A 4 1.22 -3.59 -8.14
N PRO A 5 1.62 -3.40 -9.41
CA PRO A 5 0.88 -2.75 -10.51
C PRO A 5 -0.18 -3.61 -11.18
N ILE A 6 -0.21 -4.92 -10.89
CA ILE A 6 -1.18 -5.85 -11.46
C ILE A 6 -2.37 -5.94 -10.50
N GLU A 7 -3.59 -5.94 -11.06
CA GLU A 7 -4.81 -6.08 -10.28
C GLU A 7 -4.79 -7.40 -9.47
N PRO A 8 -5.20 -7.37 -8.18
CA PRO A 8 -5.24 -8.59 -7.37
C PRO A 8 -6.29 -9.56 -7.89
N ASP A 9 -5.97 -10.86 -7.81
CA ASP A 9 -7.02 -11.88 -7.84
C ASP A 9 -7.83 -11.80 -6.53
N TRP A 10 -8.90 -11.02 -6.55
CA TRP A 10 -9.76 -10.82 -5.40
C TRP A 10 -10.54 -12.08 -5.01
N GLU A 11 -10.71 -13.05 -5.92
CA GLU A 11 -11.37 -14.32 -5.60
C GLU A 11 -10.49 -15.22 -4.75
N ALA A 12 -9.16 -15.09 -4.87
CA ALA A 12 -8.20 -15.77 -3.99
C ALA A 12 -8.15 -15.17 -2.56
N VAL A 13 -8.74 -13.98 -2.33
CA VAL A 13 -8.85 -13.39 -0.99
C VAL A 13 -10.07 -13.95 -0.27
N PRO A 14 -9.95 -14.40 1.01
CA PRO A 14 -11.07 -14.88 1.80
C PRO A 14 -12.23 -13.87 1.80
N GLU A 15 -13.45 -14.35 1.57
CA GLU A 15 -14.65 -13.52 1.42
C GLU A 15 -14.81 -12.50 2.56
N MET A 16 -14.63 -12.97 3.80
CA MET A 16 -14.72 -12.13 5.01
C MET A 16 -13.73 -10.96 5.05
N CYS A 17 -12.61 -11.05 4.32
CA CYS A 17 -11.58 -10.01 4.27
C CYS A 17 -11.67 -9.17 3.00
N ARG A 18 -12.29 -9.68 1.94
CA ARG A 18 -12.18 -9.15 0.56
C ARG A 18 -12.55 -7.68 0.46
N GLN A 19 -13.73 -7.30 0.94
CA GLN A 19 -14.20 -5.91 0.87
C GLN A 19 -13.33 -4.98 1.73
N ALA A 20 -13.03 -5.40 2.95
CA ALA A 20 -12.18 -4.64 3.87
C ALA A 20 -10.77 -4.40 3.29
N LEU A 21 -10.18 -5.40 2.62
CA LEU A 21 -8.88 -5.26 1.98
C LEU A 21 -8.90 -4.30 0.78
N LYS A 22 -9.99 -4.29 -0.01
CA LYS A 22 -10.17 -3.33 -1.12
C LYS A 22 -10.25 -1.90 -0.62
N ASP A 23 -11.06 -1.67 0.42
CA ASP A 23 -11.22 -0.35 1.02
C ASP A 23 -9.93 0.13 1.67
N TRP A 24 -9.19 -0.78 2.32
CA TRP A 24 -7.87 -0.51 2.86
C TRP A 24 -6.85 -0.12 1.78
N ASP A 25 -6.75 -0.87 0.67
CA ASP A 25 -5.81 -0.53 -0.42
C ASP A 25 -6.08 0.86 -0.98
N LYS A 26 -7.36 1.20 -1.20
CA LYS A 26 -7.75 2.55 -1.64
C LYS A 26 -7.31 3.64 -0.67
N ALA A 27 -7.51 3.44 0.63
CA ALA A 27 -7.12 4.41 1.64
C ALA A 27 -5.58 4.57 1.74
N VAL A 28 -4.84 3.47 1.66
CA VAL A 28 -3.38 3.46 1.77
C VAL A 28 -2.71 4.11 0.55
N VAL A 29 -3.30 4.05 -0.64
CA VAL A 29 -2.79 4.79 -1.80
C VAL A 29 -2.76 6.30 -1.54
N SER A 30 -3.84 6.88 -1.01
CA SER A 30 -3.90 8.31 -0.69
C SER A 30 -2.89 8.68 0.40
N LEU A 31 -2.84 7.88 1.47
CA LEU A 31 -1.90 8.10 2.57
C LEU A 31 -0.44 8.00 2.10
N GLY A 32 -0.12 7.02 1.25
CA GLY A 32 1.21 6.85 0.68
C GLY A 32 1.65 8.05 -0.15
N ASP A 33 0.75 8.63 -0.95
CA ASP A 33 1.01 9.83 -1.75
C ASP A 33 1.38 11.03 -0.86
N GLU A 34 0.58 11.27 0.19
CA GLU A 34 0.82 12.34 1.15
C GLU A 34 2.16 12.16 1.89
N LEU A 35 2.44 10.94 2.39
CA LEU A 35 3.67 10.63 3.09
C LEU A 35 4.91 10.81 2.21
N MET A 36 4.83 10.43 0.93
CA MET A 36 5.94 10.64 -0.01
C MET A 36 6.19 12.11 -0.29
N SER A 37 5.15 12.94 -0.36
CA SER A 37 5.29 14.40 -0.49
C SER A 37 6.03 14.99 0.71
N ILE A 38 5.62 14.63 1.92
CA ILE A 38 6.26 15.07 3.17
C ILE A 38 7.73 14.61 3.21
N LEU A 39 8.01 13.38 2.80
CA LEU A 39 9.38 12.87 2.73
C LEU A 39 10.23 13.66 1.72
N CYS A 40 9.68 14.01 0.56
CA CYS A 40 10.36 14.83 -0.43
C CYS A 40 10.72 16.22 0.13
N GLU A 41 9.80 16.85 0.84
CA GLU A 41 10.03 18.13 1.52
C GLU A 41 11.18 18.02 2.53
N GLY A 42 11.18 16.98 3.38
CA GLY A 42 12.24 16.74 4.35
C GLY A 42 13.61 16.46 3.71
N LEU A 43 13.63 15.90 2.50
CA LEU A 43 14.84 15.67 1.70
C LEU A 43 15.30 16.91 0.90
N GLY A 44 14.51 18.00 0.89
CA GLY A 44 14.81 19.20 0.12
C GLY A 44 14.70 19.01 -1.40
N VAL A 45 13.92 18.03 -1.85
CA VAL A 45 13.65 17.80 -3.27
C VAL A 45 12.23 18.25 -3.63
N LYS A 46 11.91 18.27 -4.93
CA LYS A 46 10.54 18.55 -5.40
C LYS A 46 9.56 17.56 -4.78
N SER A 47 8.41 18.04 -4.29
CA SER A 47 7.45 17.25 -3.50
C SER A 47 6.90 16.00 -4.19
N ASP A 48 6.87 15.98 -5.53
CA ASP A 48 6.41 14.85 -6.34
C ASP A 48 7.56 13.95 -6.81
N LYS A 49 8.81 14.19 -6.40
CA LYS A 49 9.97 13.49 -6.96
C LYS A 49 9.92 11.98 -6.79
N LEU A 50 9.51 11.50 -5.61
CA LEU A 50 9.38 10.06 -5.35
C LEU A 50 8.20 9.43 -6.11
N LYS A 51 7.16 10.22 -6.40
CA LYS A 51 6.04 9.79 -7.23
C LYS A 51 6.45 9.64 -8.70
N GLU A 52 7.21 10.61 -9.23
CA GLU A 52 7.80 10.54 -10.58
C GLU A 52 8.72 9.32 -10.75
N LEU A 53 9.40 8.90 -9.67
CA LEU A 53 10.24 7.70 -9.62
C LEU A 53 9.43 6.41 -9.39
N THR A 54 8.11 6.45 -9.48
CA THR A 54 7.21 5.29 -9.34
C THR A 54 7.29 4.56 -8.00
N CYS A 55 7.80 5.21 -6.94
CA CYS A 55 8.06 4.56 -5.65
C CYS A 55 6.79 4.03 -4.94
N LEU A 56 5.60 4.44 -5.38
CA LEU A 56 4.30 3.99 -4.84
C LEU A 56 3.59 2.94 -5.72
N GLU A 57 4.15 2.59 -6.88
CA GLU A 57 3.51 1.63 -7.79
C GLU A 57 3.56 0.20 -7.26
N GLY A 58 4.65 -0.18 -6.60
CA GLY A 58 4.77 -1.50 -5.98
C GLY A 58 4.08 -1.52 -4.62
N ARG A 59 2.97 -2.27 -4.50
CA ARG A 59 2.27 -2.43 -3.22
C ARG A 59 1.92 -3.87 -2.95
N VAL A 60 2.15 -4.29 -1.70
CA VAL A 60 1.80 -5.62 -1.21
C VAL A 60 1.20 -5.50 0.19
N SER A 61 0.11 -6.21 0.43
CA SER A 61 -0.46 -6.38 1.76
C SER A 61 -0.05 -7.74 2.31
N ALA A 62 0.52 -7.76 3.52
CA ALA A 62 0.84 -8.96 4.27
C ALA A 62 0.03 -8.98 5.57
N SER A 63 -0.75 -10.04 5.75
CA SER A 63 -1.53 -10.26 6.98
C SER A 63 -0.71 -11.16 7.90
N HIS A 64 -0.27 -10.60 9.02
CA HIS A 64 0.52 -11.33 10.00
C HIS A 64 -0.35 -11.80 11.16
N TYR A 65 -0.17 -13.06 11.56
CA TYR A 65 -0.77 -13.64 12.74
C TYR A 65 0.33 -14.24 13.62
N TYR A 66 0.51 -13.70 14.81
CA TYR A 66 1.55 -14.10 15.75
C TYR A 66 0.90 -14.79 16.96
N PRO A 67 0.81 -16.13 16.97
CA PRO A 67 0.26 -16.86 18.11
C PRO A 67 1.21 -16.77 19.33
N GLN A 68 0.67 -17.10 20.51
CA GLN A 68 1.47 -17.13 21.75
C GLN A 68 2.60 -18.16 21.66
N CYS A 69 3.80 -17.77 22.11
CA CYS A 69 4.94 -18.68 22.29
C CYS A 69 4.78 -19.45 23.62
N PRO A 70 4.96 -20.79 23.65
CA PRO A 70 5.00 -21.58 24.88
C PRO A 70 6.11 -21.15 25.85
#